data_AF-A0A1V0UU60-F1
#
_entry.id   AF-A0A1V0UU60-F1
#
_cell.length_a   1.000
_cell.length_b   1.000
_cell.length_c   1.000
_cell.angle_alpha   90.00
_cell.angle_beta   90.00
_cell.angle_gamma   90.00
#
_symmetry.space_group_name_H-M   'P 1'
#
loop_
_entity.id
_entity.type
_entity.pdbx_description
1 polymer ?
#
loop_
_entity_poly.entity_id
_entity_poly.type
_entity_poly.pdbx_seq_one_letter_code
_entity_poly.pdbx_strand_id
1 'polypeptide(L)'
;MARRRNRRTAWPGAEQSLDIFKAKVAKKEGFKAVRGKPDSVKYEVARSLGVPLHQGYNGHLKSEDAGKVGGRIGGSMVKEMIRMAKEQISDSSPEQRGSSSRRNKM
;
A
#
# COMPACT_ATOMS: atom_id res chain seq x y z
N MET A 1 3.43 -8.02 -17.18
CA MET A 1 3.00 -6.99 -16.20
C MET A 1 1.48 -6.87 -16.21
N ALA A 2 0.86 -6.99 -15.04
CA ALA A 2 -0.57 -7.32 -14.88
C ALA A 2 -1.51 -6.36 -15.63
N ARG A 3 -2.34 -6.93 -16.51
CA ARG A 3 -3.48 -6.24 -17.14
C ARG A 3 -4.50 -5.93 -16.03
N ARG A 4 -4.95 -4.68 -15.96
CA ARG A 4 -5.94 -4.12 -15.01
C ARG A 4 -7.20 -4.98 -14.82
N ARG A 5 -7.56 -5.82 -15.78
CA ARG A 5 -8.86 -6.50 -15.87
C ARG A 5 -9.13 -7.58 -14.80
N ASN A 6 -8.11 -8.18 -14.18
CA ASN A 6 -8.30 -9.28 -13.21
C ASN A 6 -7.69 -8.99 -11.82
N ARG A 7 -7.84 -7.78 -11.28
CA ARG A 7 -7.49 -7.53 -9.87
C ARG A 7 -8.58 -8.08 -8.96
N ARG A 8 -8.44 -9.34 -8.53
CA ARG A 8 -9.24 -9.93 -7.44
C ARG A 8 -8.54 -9.63 -6.12
N THR A 9 -9.18 -8.83 -5.29
CA THR A 9 -8.74 -8.56 -3.92
C THR A 9 -9.28 -9.66 -3.00
N ALA A 10 -8.66 -9.83 -1.83
CA ALA A 10 -9.17 -10.78 -0.82
C ALA A 10 -10.57 -10.37 -0.31
N TRP A 11 -10.87 -9.07 -0.34
CA TRP A 11 -12.16 -8.52 0.05
C TRP A 11 -12.82 -7.81 -1.15
N PRO A 12 -14.00 -8.24 -1.62
CA PRO A 12 -14.74 -7.56 -2.68
C PRO A 12 -15.10 -6.12 -2.27
N GLY A 13 -14.94 -5.15 -3.17
CA GLY A 13 -15.23 -3.74 -2.90
C GLY A 13 -14.06 -2.96 -2.27
N ALA A 14 -12.98 -3.63 -1.87
CA ALA A 14 -11.78 -2.96 -1.33
C ALA A 14 -10.86 -2.37 -2.42
N GLU A 15 -11.21 -2.46 -3.70
CA GLU A 15 -10.32 -2.07 -4.79
C GLU A 15 -9.97 -0.58 -4.74
N GLN A 16 -10.97 0.27 -4.47
CA GLN A 16 -10.76 1.72 -4.38
C GLN A 16 -9.95 2.11 -3.16
N SER A 17 -10.26 1.51 -1.99
CA SER A 17 -9.54 1.80 -0.75
C SER A 17 -8.08 1.35 -0.84
N LEU A 18 -7.80 0.20 -1.47
CA LEU A 18 -6.44 -0.28 -1.72
C LEU A 18 -5.69 0.60 -2.72
N ASP A 19 -6.35 1.15 -3.74
CA ASP A 19 -5.72 2.07 -4.68
C ASP A 19 -5.35 3.41 -4.03
N ILE A 20 -6.21 3.95 -3.17
CA ILE A 20 -5.91 5.13 -2.34
C ILE A 20 -4.77 4.81 -1.37
N PHE A 21 -4.83 3.66 -0.71
CA PHE A 21 -3.82 3.23 0.25
C PHE A 21 -2.45 3.04 -0.42
N LYS A 22 -2.40 2.40 -1.60
CA LYS A 22 -1.18 2.28 -2.41
C LYS A 22 -0.57 3.64 -2.72
N ALA A 23 -1.37 4.63 -3.11
CA ALA A 23 -0.88 5.99 -3.35
C ALA A 23 -0.34 6.65 -2.08
N LYS A 24 -0.99 6.45 -0.93
CA LYS A 24 -0.52 6.95 0.38
C LYS A 24 0.82 6.34 0.77
N VAL A 25 0.96 5.02 0.67
CA VAL A 25 2.20 4.29 0.97
C VAL A 25 3.32 4.70 0.01
N ALA A 26 3.02 4.77 -1.30
CA ALA A 26 3.99 5.21 -2.29
C ALA A 26 4.52 6.62 -1.99
N LYS A 27 3.63 7.56 -1.61
CA LYS A 27 4.03 8.90 -1.18
C LYS A 27 4.90 8.87 0.08
N LYS A 28 4.59 8.00 1.06
CA LYS A 28 5.39 7.81 2.28
C LYS A 28 6.80 7.29 1.97
N GLU A 29 6.92 6.42 0.97
CA GLU A 29 8.20 5.89 0.48
C GLU A 29 8.95 6.86 -0.45
N GLY A 30 8.42 8.06 -0.70
CA GLY A 30 9.05 9.07 -1.55
C GLY A 30 8.80 8.90 -3.06
N PHE A 31 7.93 7.96 -3.47
CA PHE A 31 7.57 7.78 -4.87
C PHE A 31 6.47 8.75 -5.30
N LYS A 32 6.55 9.20 -6.56
CA LYS A 32 5.50 10.01 -7.18
C LYS A 32 4.28 9.14 -7.46
N ALA A 33 3.21 9.35 -6.69
CA ALA A 33 1.93 8.68 -6.89
C ALA A 33 0.87 9.69 -7.33
N VAL A 34 0.29 9.47 -8.51
CA VAL A 34 -0.79 10.30 -9.05
C VAL A 34 -2.13 9.73 -8.59
N ARG A 35 -2.98 10.56 -7.97
CA ARG A 35 -4.36 10.18 -7.63
C ARG A 35 -5.10 9.74 -8.90
N GLY A 36 -5.81 8.62 -8.83
CA GLY A 36 -6.51 8.02 -9.98
C GLY A 36 -5.61 7.26 -10.96
N LYS A 37 -4.28 7.27 -10.79
CA LYS A 37 -3.32 6.45 -11.56
C LYS A 37 -2.37 5.68 -10.63
N PRO A 38 -2.87 4.83 -9.72
CA PRO A 38 -2.07 4.08 -8.76
C PRO A 38 -1.03 3.17 -9.42
N ASP A 39 -1.28 2.73 -10.65
CA ASP A 39 -0.38 1.89 -11.43
C ASP A 39 0.84 2.63 -11.97
N SER A 40 0.87 3.97 -11.92
CA SER A 40 2.04 4.76 -12.35
C SER A 40 3.24 4.56 -11.42
N VAL A 41 2.98 4.26 -10.14
CA VAL A 41 3.99 4.06 -9.10
C VAL A 41 5.01 3.00 -9.51
N LYS A 42 4.59 1.94 -10.21
CA LYS A 42 5.50 0.86 -10.61
C LYS A 42 6.63 1.31 -11.54
N TYR A 43 6.39 2.34 -12.36
CA TYR A 43 7.41 2.88 -13.26
C TYR A 43 8.41 3.75 -12.51
N GLU A 44 7.95 4.51 -11.51
CA GLU A 44 8.83 5.31 -10.66
C GLU A 44 9.69 4.40 -9.76
N VAL A 45 9.08 3.36 -9.18
CA VAL A 45 9.81 2.34 -8.41
C VAL A 45 10.82 1.61 -9.28
N ALA A 46 10.43 1.17 -10.48
CA ALA A 46 11.37 0.52 -11.40
C ALA A 46 12.54 1.43 -11.78
N ARG A 47 12.27 2.72 -12.06
CA ARG A 47 13.33 3.71 -12.33
C ARG A 47 14.29 3.84 -11.16
N SER A 48 13.77 3.89 -9.92
CA SER A 48 14.62 3.96 -8.72
C SER A 48 15.48 2.71 -8.49
N LEU A 49 15.04 1.56 -9.00
CA LEU A 49 15.73 0.27 -8.87
C LEU A 49 16.62 -0.06 -10.08
N GLY A 50 16.69 0.82 -11.09
CA GLY A 50 17.44 0.55 -12.33
C GLY A 50 16.83 -0.56 -13.20
N VAL A 51 15.54 -0.86 -13.01
CA VAL A 51 14.84 -1.93 -13.73
C VAL A 51 14.22 -1.36 -15.01
N PRO A 52 14.50 -1.95 -16.20
CA PRO A 52 14.03 -1.45 -17.50
C PRO A 52 12.56 -1.82 -17.72
N LEU A 53 11.68 -1.16 -16.99
CA LEU A 53 10.25 -1.40 -17.03
C LEU A 53 9.53 -0.31 -17.81
N HIS A 54 8.78 -0.71 -18.84
CA HIS A 54 8.12 0.21 -19.77
C HIS A 54 6.62 -0.06 -19.88
N GLN A 55 5.88 0.88 -20.48
CA GLN A 55 4.49 0.64 -20.84
C GLN A 55 4.43 -0.39 -21.99
N GLY A 56 3.50 -1.35 -21.90
CA GLY A 56 3.36 -2.40 -22.90
C GLY A 56 4.07 -3.71 -22.55
N TYR A 57 4.69 -4.34 -23.54
CA TYR A 57 5.29 -5.67 -23.40
C TYR A 57 6.65 -5.60 -22.70
N ASN A 58 6.81 -6.39 -21.64
CA ASN A 58 8.03 -6.49 -20.84
C ASN A 58 8.47 -7.96 -20.73
N GLY A 59 8.30 -8.75 -21.78
CA GLY A 59 8.64 -10.19 -21.74
C GLY A 59 10.13 -10.48 -21.64
N HIS A 60 10.97 -9.51 -21.94
CA HIS A 60 12.42 -9.57 -21.74
C HIS A 60 12.84 -9.33 -20.28
N LEU A 61 11.91 -8.86 -19.43
CA LEU A 61 12.22 -8.53 -18.04
C LEU A 61 12.41 -9.82 -17.23
N LYS A 62 13.54 -9.93 -16.53
CA LYS A 62 13.79 -11.07 -15.63
C LYS A 62 12.71 -11.11 -14.55
N SER A 63 12.26 -12.32 -14.21
CA SER A 63 11.26 -12.53 -13.15
C SER A 63 11.70 -11.94 -11.81
N GLU A 64 13.00 -11.98 -11.52
CA GLU A 64 13.60 -11.36 -10.33
C GLU A 64 13.39 -9.84 -10.30
N ASP A 65 13.63 -9.15 -11.41
CA ASP A 65 13.49 -7.70 -11.50
C ASP A 65 12.01 -7.27 -11.42
N ALA A 66 11.12 -8.03 -12.07
CA ALA A 66 9.69 -7.86 -11.90
C ALA A 66 9.27 -8.06 -10.42
N GLY A 67 9.86 -9.06 -9.77
CA GLY A 67 9.68 -9.37 -8.35
C GLY A 67 10.18 -8.25 -7.44
N LYS A 68 11.34 -7.65 -7.71
CA LYS A 68 11.89 -6.51 -6.95
C LYS A 68 10.96 -5.32 -7.00
N VAL A 69 10.46 -4.97 -8.19
CA VAL A 69 9.51 -3.85 -8.35
C VAL A 69 8.19 -4.13 -7.64
N GLY A 70 7.60 -5.31 -7.89
CA GLY A 70 6.33 -5.72 -7.26
C GLY A 70 6.44 -5.84 -5.75
N GLY A 71 7.53 -6.43 -5.26
CA GLY A 71 7.85 -6.61 -3.85
C GLY A 71 8.10 -5.30 -3.13
N ARG A 72 8.75 -4.32 -3.76
CA ARG A 72 8.92 -2.99 -3.15
C ARG A 72 7.59 -2.27 -2.93
N ILE A 73 6.66 -2.40 -3.87
CA ILE A 73 5.33 -1.78 -3.76
C ILE A 73 4.46 -2.57 -2.77
N GLY A 74 4.27 -3.87 -3.02
CA GLY A 74 3.39 -4.73 -2.24
C GLY A 74 3.90 -4.96 -0.82
N GLY A 75 5.22 -5.14 -0.66
CA GLY A 75 5.85 -5.33 0.64
C GLY A 75 5.69 -4.12 1.55
N SER A 76 5.92 -2.90 1.05
CA SER A 76 5.66 -1.67 1.81
C SER A 76 4.18 -1.53 2.16
N MET A 77 3.26 -1.90 1.26
CA MET A 77 1.82 -1.92 1.59
C MET A 77 1.49 -2.89 2.73
N VAL A 78 1.99 -4.13 2.67
CA VAL A 78 1.74 -5.15 3.71
C VAL A 78 2.33 -4.71 5.05
N LYS A 79 3.56 -4.21 5.04
CA LYS A 79 4.24 -3.71 6.24
C LYS A 79 3.43 -2.59 6.92
N GLU A 80 2.91 -1.67 6.13
CA GLU A 80 2.09 -0.57 6.63
C GLU A 80 0.70 -1.04 7.12
N MET A 81 0.07 -2.01 6.45
CA MET A 81 -1.19 -2.61 6.92
C MET A 81 -1.02 -3.29 8.27
N ILE A 82 0.05 -4.07 8.44
CA ILE A 82 0.35 -4.74 9.72
C ILE A 82 0.60 -3.71 10.82
N ARG A 83 1.32 -2.61 10.53
CA ARG A 83 1.54 -1.52 11.48
C ARG A 83 0.20 -0.93 11.96
N MET A 84 -0.67 -0.54 11.03
CA MET A 84 -1.98 0.03 11.37
C MET A 84 -2.89 -0.95 12.13
N ALA A 85 -2.81 -2.25 11.83
CA ALA A 85 -3.55 -3.27 12.55
C ALA A 85 -3.06 -3.42 14.00
N LYS A 86 -1.73 -3.44 14.20
CA LYS A 86 -1.13 -3.47 15.55
C LYS A 86 -1.54 -2.26 16.39
N GLU A 87 -1.56 -1.07 15.80
CA GLU A 87 -2.00 0.17 16.46
C GLU A 87 -3.47 0.11 16.88
N GLN A 88 -4.35 -0.39 16.01
CA GLN A 88 -5.77 -0.56 16.37
C GLN A 88 -5.97 -1.58 17.49
N ILE A 89 -5.15 -2.63 17.55
CA ILE A 89 -5.19 -3.62 18.62
C ILE A 89 -4.66 -3.04 19.94
N SER A 90 -3.57 -2.27 19.91
CA SER A 90 -3.06 -1.61 21.12
C SER A 90 -4.05 -0.58 21.67
N ASP A 91 -4.64 0.24 20.81
CA ASP A 91 -5.58 1.31 21.18
C ASP A 91 -6.93 0.76 21.69
N SER A 92 -7.26 -0.49 21.36
CA SER A 92 -8.46 -1.17 21.86
C SER A 92 -8.24 -1.92 23.18
N SER A 93 -7.05 -1.82 23.78
CA SER A 93 -6.77 -2.36 25.10
C SER A 93 -7.62 -1.65 26.17
N PRO A 94 -8.31 -2.38 27.05
CA PRO A 94 -9.32 -1.82 27.96
C PRO A 94 -8.80 -0.84 29.03
N GLU A 95 -7.48 -0.67 29.20
CA GLU A 95 -6.90 0.18 30.25
C GLU A 95 -7.12 1.69 30.06
N GLN A 96 -7.45 2.18 28.86
CA GLN A 96 -7.56 3.62 28.60
C GLN A 96 -8.99 4.18 28.53
N ARG A 97 -10.04 3.34 28.67
CA ARG A 97 -11.44 3.81 28.63
C ARG A 97 -12.01 4.23 29.99
N GLY A 98 -11.25 4.08 31.09
CA GLY A 98 -11.75 4.26 32.46
C GLY A 98 -11.56 5.65 33.10
N SER A 99 -10.77 6.57 32.52
CA SER A 99 -10.34 7.78 33.26
C SER A 99 -11.08 9.08 32.93
N SER A 100 -11.91 9.14 31.88
CA SER A 100 -12.54 10.41 31.44
C SER A 100 -13.98 10.65 31.91
N SER A 101 -14.59 9.78 32.71
CA SER A 101 -16.02 9.91 33.08
C SER A 101 -16.31 10.26 34.56
N ARG A 102 -15.34 10.76 35.32
CA ARG A 102 -15.52 11.11 36.75
C ARG A 102 -15.38 12.60 37.10
N ARG A 103 -15.56 13.52 36.14
CA ARG A 103 -15.43 14.96 36.41
C ARG A 103 -16.59 15.78 35.83
N ASN A 104 -17.81 15.53 36.29
CA ASN A 104 -18.82 16.59 36.48
C ASN A 104 -20.02 16.05 37.29
N LYS A 105 -19.93 16.16 38.61
CA LYS A 105 -21.10 16.16 39.50
C LYS A 105 -20.74 16.88 40.81
N MET A 106 -20.75 18.20 40.78
CA MET A 106 -20.96 19.08 41.94
C MET A 106 -21.75 20.29 41.44
#